data_AF-A0A968UF64-F1
#
_entry.id   AF-A0A968UF64-F1
#
_cell.length_a   1.000
_cell.length_b   1.000
_cell.length_c   1.000
_cell.angle_alpha   90.00
_cell.angle_beta   90.00
_cell.angle_gamma   90.00
#
_symmetry.space_group_name_H-M   'P 1'
#
loop_
_entity.id
_entity.type
_entity.pdbx_description
1 polymer ?
#
loop_
_entity_poly.entity_id
_entity_poly.type
_entity_poly.pdbx_seq_one_letter_code
_entity_poly.pdbx_strand_id
1 'polypeptide(L)'
;WDHPDVLVSAYRYFFYTQNYPQALQMATRAMAWVRCTESLPADWATLKPVLSARRDDPTIRLYINSYAASGLVQARMGELEAAHQIATQVSEIEARNEFGGQVVRHILEHPPSDDNDEDDEEP
;
A
#
# COMPACT_ATOMS: atom_id res chain seq x y z
N TRP A 1 -11.07 -5.83 19.27
CA TRP A 1 -12.13 -5.49 18.30
C TRP A 1 -11.53 -4.48 17.34
N ASP A 2 -10.77 -4.95 16.35
CA ASP A 2 -10.35 -4.12 15.23
C ASP A 2 -11.20 -4.57 14.04
N HIS A 3 -12.23 -3.80 13.70
CA HIS A 3 -12.96 -4.05 12.46
C HIS A 3 -12.07 -3.62 11.30
N PRO A 4 -11.88 -4.45 10.26
CA PRO A 4 -11.01 -4.12 9.14
C PRO A 4 -11.36 -2.79 8.48
N ASP A 5 -12.65 -2.44 8.42
CA ASP A 5 -13.13 -1.16 7.87
C ASP A 5 -12.67 0.05 8.69
N VAL A 6 -12.54 -0.10 10.01
CA VAL A 6 -12.02 0.95 10.90
C VAL A 6 -10.53 1.14 10.68
N LEU A 7 -9.77 0.04 10.51
CA LEU A 7 -8.34 0.11 10.21
C LEU A 7 -8.07 0.80 8.86
N VAL A 8 -8.86 0.47 7.84
CA VAL A 8 -8.75 1.12 6.51
C VAL A 8 -9.09 2.61 6.59
N SER A 9 -10.15 2.96 7.33
CA SER A 9 -10.56 4.35 7.51
C SER A 9 -9.52 5.16 8.28
N ALA A 10 -8.95 4.59 9.35
CA ALA A 10 -7.89 5.20 10.13
C ALA A 10 -6.61 5.39 9.32
N TYR A 11 -6.22 4.39 8.51
CA TYR A 11 -5.10 4.51 7.58
C TYR A 11 -5.26 5.73 6.66
N ARG A 12 -6.43 5.86 5.99
CA ARG A 12 -6.69 6.99 5.08
C ARG A 12 -6.64 8.33 5.81
N TYR A 13 -7.24 8.41 6.99
CA TYR A 13 -7.20 9.61 7.82
C TYR A 13 -5.76 10.04 8.14
N PHE A 14 -4.93 9.10 8.61
CA PHE A 14 -3.53 9.39 8.94
C PHE A 14 -2.69 9.71 7.70
N PHE A 15 -2.98 9.08 6.56
CA PHE A 15 -2.31 9.39 5.30
C PHE A 15 -2.58 10.83 4.86
N TYR A 16 -3.86 11.26 4.86
CA TYR A 16 -4.22 12.62 4.44
C TYR A 16 -3.78 13.70 5.44
N THR A 17 -3.65 13.35 6.72
CA THR A 17 -3.08 14.24 7.75
C THR A 17 -1.56 14.16 7.86
N GLN A 18 -0.90 13.51 6.87
CA GLN A 18 0.55 13.35 6.77
C GLN A 18 1.21 12.65 7.97
N ASN A 19 0.43 11.94 8.79
CA ASN A 19 0.94 11.12 9.88
C ASN A 19 1.27 9.71 9.38
N TYR A 20 2.32 9.63 8.56
CA TYR A 20 2.72 8.41 7.89
C TYR A 20 3.07 7.24 8.84
N PRO A 21 3.73 7.43 9.99
CA PRO A 21 3.97 6.33 10.93
C PRO A 21 2.68 5.68 11.44
N GLN A 22 1.65 6.48 11.74
CA GLN A 22 0.35 5.95 12.16
C GLN A 22 -0.39 5.29 11.00
N ALA A 23 -0.32 5.87 9.79
CA ALA A 23 -0.88 5.26 8.58
C ALA A 23 -0.29 3.86 8.34
N LEU A 24 1.04 3.72 8.43
CA LEU A 24 1.74 2.45 8.29
C LEU A 24 1.31 1.45 9.36
N GLN A 25 1.17 1.89 10.61
CA GLN A 25 0.71 1.04 11.70
C GLN A 25 -0.69 0.48 11.42
N MET A 26 -1.62 1.31 10.94
CA MET A 26 -3.00 0.88 10.64
C MET A 26 -3.04 -0.12 9.48
N ALA A 27 -2.30 0.14 8.40
CA ALA A 27 -2.18 -0.79 7.26
C ALA A 27 -1.59 -2.14 7.70
N THR A 28 -0.55 -2.11 8.55
CA THR A 28 0.10 -3.32 9.06
C THR A 28 -0.82 -4.14 9.97
N ARG A 29 -1.64 -3.47 10.79
CA ARG A 29 -2.66 -4.17 11.60
C ARG A 29 -3.71 -4.84 10.74
N ALA A 30 -4.18 -4.20 9.66
CA ALA A 30 -5.13 -4.79 8.74
C ALA A 30 -4.54 -6.05 8.06
N MET A 31 -3.28 -5.97 7.63
CA MET A 31 -2.56 -7.12 7.08
C MET A 31 -2.42 -8.27 8.09
N ALA A 32 -2.06 -7.97 9.34
CA ALA A 32 -1.91 -8.96 10.40
C ALA A 32 -3.25 -9.65 10.70
N TRP A 33 -4.34 -8.88 10.74
CA TRP A 33 -5.69 -9.43 10.93
C TRP A 33 -6.05 -10.42 9.83
N VAL A 34 -5.86 -10.06 8.55
CA VAL A 34 -6.13 -10.99 7.44
C VAL A 34 -5.21 -12.21 7.49
N ARG A 35 -3.91 -12.02 7.76
CA ARG A 35 -2.95 -13.12 7.86
C ARG A 35 -3.36 -14.15 8.92
N CYS A 36 -3.87 -13.71 10.07
CA CYS A 36 -4.40 -14.58 11.10
C CYS A 36 -5.70 -15.27 10.69
N THR A 37 -6.67 -14.52 10.14
CA THR A 37 -7.98 -15.03 9.73
C THR A 37 -7.87 -16.09 8.63
N GLU A 38 -7.04 -15.84 7.63
CA GLU A 38 -6.89 -16.68 6.44
C GLU A 38 -5.72 -17.68 6.55
N SER A 39 -5.02 -17.70 7.68
CA SER A 39 -3.81 -18.52 7.91
C SER A 39 -2.77 -18.37 6.79
N LEU A 40 -2.54 -17.12 6.35
CA LEU A 40 -1.65 -16.85 5.22
C LEU A 40 -0.19 -17.14 5.59
N PRO A 41 0.58 -17.76 4.68
CA PRO A 41 2.00 -17.99 4.92
C PRO A 41 2.79 -16.68 4.94
N ALA A 42 3.94 -16.71 5.62
CA ALA A 42 4.78 -15.52 5.75
C ALA A 42 5.69 -15.29 4.54
N ASP A 43 6.14 -16.36 3.90
CA ASP A 43 7.06 -16.33 2.78
C ASP A 43 6.34 -15.94 1.47
N TRP A 44 6.93 -15.01 0.70
CA TRP A 44 6.30 -14.48 -0.50
C TRP A 44 6.05 -15.56 -1.57
N ALA A 45 6.99 -16.49 -1.77
CA ALA A 45 6.87 -17.49 -2.83
C ALA A 45 5.66 -18.41 -2.58
N THR A 46 5.32 -18.64 -1.31
CA THR A 46 4.13 -19.41 -0.92
C THR A 46 2.87 -18.56 -0.76
N LEU A 47 3.00 -17.27 -0.42
CA LEU A 47 1.90 -16.33 -0.26
C LEU A 47 1.29 -15.91 -1.61
N LYS A 48 2.15 -15.55 -2.58
CA LYS A 48 1.75 -15.08 -3.90
C LYS A 48 0.69 -15.95 -4.59
N PRO A 49 0.84 -17.29 -4.73
CA PRO A 49 -0.17 -18.11 -5.40
C PRO A 49 -1.51 -18.08 -4.68
N VAL A 50 -1.54 -18.00 -3.35
CA VAL A 50 -2.78 -17.88 -2.56
C VAL A 50 -3.48 -16.55 -2.86
N LEU A 51 -2.73 -15.44 -2.81
CA LEU A 51 -3.27 -14.10 -3.10
C LEU A 51 -3.78 -14.00 -4.54
N SER A 52 -3.04 -14.57 -5.49
CA SER A 52 -3.40 -14.54 -6.92
C SER A 52 -4.66 -15.36 -7.22
N ALA A 53 -4.77 -16.54 -6.62
CA ALA A 53 -5.92 -17.44 -6.82
C ALA A 53 -7.21 -16.91 -6.17
N ARG A 54 -7.09 -16.15 -5.09
CA ARG A 54 -8.22 -15.64 -4.29
C ARG A 54 -8.36 -14.11 -4.35
N ARG A 55 -7.81 -13.44 -5.37
CA ARG A 55 -7.77 -11.96 -5.43
C ARG A 55 -9.16 -11.28 -5.35
N ASP A 56 -10.21 -11.99 -5.75
CA ASP A 56 -11.59 -11.50 -5.75
C ASP A 56 -12.30 -11.73 -4.40
N ASP A 57 -11.71 -12.52 -3.50
CA ASP A 57 -12.19 -12.70 -2.13
C ASP A 57 -12.03 -11.39 -1.35
N PRO A 58 -13.09 -10.85 -0.71
CA PRO A 58 -13.03 -9.56 -0.04
C PRO A 58 -11.94 -9.45 1.04
N THR A 59 -11.68 -10.54 1.78
CA THR A 59 -10.68 -10.57 2.85
C THR A 59 -9.27 -10.56 2.26
N ILE A 60 -9.04 -11.33 1.20
CA ILE A 60 -7.75 -11.33 0.48
C ILE A 60 -7.52 -9.99 -0.22
N ARG A 61 -8.57 -9.42 -0.81
CA ARG A 61 -8.52 -8.10 -1.45
C ARG A 61 -8.13 -7.01 -0.45
N LEU A 62 -8.64 -7.08 0.77
CA LEU A 62 -8.24 -6.19 1.86
C LEU A 62 -6.74 -6.32 2.17
N TYR A 63 -6.19 -7.54 2.21
CA TYR A 63 -4.75 -7.74 2.43
C TYR A 63 -3.93 -7.09 1.31
N ILE A 64 -4.25 -7.37 0.05
CA ILE A 64 -3.52 -6.84 -1.10
C ILE A 64 -3.57 -5.30 -1.12
N ASN A 65 -4.75 -4.71 -0.88
CA ASN A 65 -4.91 -3.26 -0.78
C ASN A 65 -4.11 -2.66 0.37
N SER A 66 -4.13 -3.30 1.55
CA SER A 66 -3.39 -2.83 2.73
C SER A 66 -1.89 -2.95 2.52
N TYR A 67 -1.44 -3.96 1.79
CA TYR A 67 -0.04 -4.15 1.42
C TYR A 67 0.42 -3.07 0.45
N ALA A 68 -0.32 -2.83 -0.64
CA ALA A 68 -0.04 -1.74 -1.58
C ALA A 68 -0.01 -0.37 -0.88
N ALA A 69 -0.98 -0.12 0.00
CA ALA A 69 -1.04 1.07 0.83
C ALA A 69 0.21 1.25 1.70
N SER A 70 0.74 0.19 2.32
CA SER A 70 1.98 0.29 3.10
C SER A 70 3.18 0.66 2.23
N GLY A 71 3.24 0.21 0.97
CA GLY A 71 4.28 0.62 0.03
C GLY A 71 4.24 2.11 -0.27
N LEU A 72 3.03 2.65 -0.48
CA LEU A 72 2.85 4.10 -0.67
C LEU A 72 3.26 4.91 0.57
N VAL A 73 2.91 4.44 1.77
CA VAL A 73 3.32 5.12 3.01
C VAL A 73 4.83 5.10 3.19
N GLN A 74 5.47 3.96 2.93
CA GLN A 74 6.91 3.81 2.99
C GLN A 74 7.61 4.75 2.00
N ALA A 75 7.08 4.88 0.78
CA ALA A 75 7.57 5.86 -0.20
C ALA A 75 7.53 7.29 0.35
N ARG A 76 6.42 7.69 0.98
CA ARG A 76 6.25 9.02 1.59
C ARG A 76 7.18 9.26 2.79
N MET A 77 7.66 8.19 3.42
CA MET A 77 8.63 8.25 4.52
C MET A 77 10.08 8.20 4.04
N GLY A 78 10.33 8.06 2.74
CA GLY A 78 11.69 7.93 2.17
C GLY A 78 12.24 6.49 2.18
N GLU A 79 11.44 5.51 2.59
CA GLU A 79 11.81 4.08 2.63
C GLU A 79 11.64 3.44 1.23
N LEU A 80 12.40 3.95 0.27
CA LEU A 80 12.20 3.67 -1.16
C LEU A 80 12.43 2.20 -1.52
N GLU A 81 13.41 1.54 -0.92
CA GLU A 81 13.71 0.12 -1.17
C GLU A 81 12.52 -0.77 -0.81
N ALA A 82 11.97 -0.56 0.39
CA ALA A 82 10.84 -1.33 0.88
C ALA A 82 9.56 -1.01 0.08
N ALA A 83 9.36 0.26 -0.30
CA ALA A 83 8.29 0.65 -1.20
C ALA A 83 8.39 -0.01 -2.59
N HIS A 84 9.60 -0.08 -3.16
CA HIS A 84 9.87 -0.74 -4.44
C HIS A 84 9.60 -2.24 -4.39
N GLN A 85 10.03 -2.91 -3.32
CA GLN A 85 9.77 -4.33 -3.11
C GLN A 85 8.27 -4.60 -3.07
N ILE A 86 7.51 -3.82 -2.30
CA ILE A 86 6.05 -3.94 -2.19
C ILE A 86 5.39 -3.73 -3.55
N ALA A 87 5.76 -2.67 -4.27
CA ALA A 87 5.18 -2.35 -5.56
C ALA A 87 5.43 -3.46 -6.59
N THR A 88 6.65 -4.02 -6.61
CA THR A 88 7.01 -5.17 -7.45
C THR A 88 6.13 -6.37 -7.12
N GLN A 89 6.03 -6.73 -5.85
CA GLN A 89 5.24 -7.87 -5.40
C GLN A 89 3.74 -7.73 -5.68
N VAL A 90 3.15 -6.55 -5.47
CA VAL A 90 1.75 -6.29 -5.82
C VAL A 90 1.53 -6.41 -7.33
N SER A 91 2.46 -5.90 -8.14
CA SER A 91 2.36 -5.99 -9.60
C SER A 91 2.41 -7.43 -10.13
N GLU A 92 3.01 -8.35 -9.40
CA GLU A 92 3.00 -9.79 -9.73
C GLU A 92 1.63 -10.45 -9.51
N ILE A 93 0.74 -9.82 -8.75
CA ILE A 93 -0.63 -10.28 -8.47
C ILE A 93 -1.64 -9.58 -9.38
N GLU A 94 -1.39 -8.32 -9.73
CA GLU A 94 -2.29 -7.48 -10.53
C GLU A 94 -2.38 -7.93 -11.99
N ALA A 95 -3.57 -8.36 -12.41
CA ALA A 95 -3.85 -8.59 -13.82
C ALA A 95 -4.12 -7.28 -14.60
N ARG A 96 -4.66 -6.25 -13.93
CA ARG A 96 -5.15 -5.00 -14.55
C ARG A 96 -4.87 -3.73 -13.74
N ASN A 97 -3.84 -3.71 -12.89
CA ASN A 97 -3.52 -2.58 -12.00
C ASN A 97 -4.68 -2.21 -11.03
N GLU A 98 -5.38 -3.22 -10.51
CA GLU A 98 -6.61 -3.06 -9.71
C GLU A 98 -6.37 -2.66 -8.25
N PHE A 99 -5.13 -2.75 -7.80
CA PHE A 99 -4.67 -2.51 -6.43
C PHE A 99 -3.66 -1.35 -6.34
N GLY A 100 -3.35 -0.72 -7.48
CA GLY A 100 -2.48 0.45 -7.59
C GLY A 100 -1.00 0.14 -7.49
N GLY A 101 -0.57 -1.12 -7.63
CA GLY A 101 0.85 -1.51 -7.56
C GLY A 101 1.67 -0.82 -8.66
N GLN A 102 1.15 -0.73 -9.88
CA GLN A 102 1.82 0.01 -10.95
C GLN A 102 1.81 1.52 -10.71
N VAL A 103 0.77 2.07 -10.07
CA VAL A 103 0.72 3.50 -9.72
C VAL A 103 1.78 3.84 -8.69
N VAL A 104 1.90 3.04 -7.63
CA VAL A 104 2.94 3.21 -6.60
C VAL A 104 4.32 3.10 -7.25
N ARG A 105 4.54 2.11 -8.11
CA ARG A 105 5.81 1.94 -8.83
C ARG A 105 6.12 3.15 -9.72
N HIS A 106 5.13 3.67 -10.44
CA HIS A 106 5.32 4.83 -11.32
C HIS A 106 5.70 6.08 -10.53
N ILE A 107 5.06 6.35 -9.38
CA ILE A 107 5.40 7.48 -8.49
C ILE A 107 6.82 7.32 -7.92
N LEU A 108 7.24 6.10 -7.60
CA LEU A 108 8.61 5.83 -7.12
C LEU A 108 9.67 6.04 -8.21
N GLU A 109 9.39 5.58 -9.43
CA GLU A 109 10.29 5.71 -10.58
C GLU A 109 10.33 7.15 -11.14
N HIS A 110 9.26 7.92 -10.92
CA HIS A 110 9.10 9.31 -11.36
C HIS A 110 8.56 10.13 -10.18
N PRO A 111 9.40 10.42 -9.16
CA PRO A 111 8.97 11.27 -8.07
C PRO A 111 8.48 12.59 -8.67
N PRO A 112 7.32 13.12 -8.22
CA PRO A 112 6.88 14.42 -8.68
C PRO A 112 8.02 15.39 -8.44
N SER A 113 8.47 16.05 -9.50
CA SER A 113 9.31 17.23 -9.37
C SER A 113 8.56 18.18 -8.45
N ASP A 114 9.18 18.62 -7.36
CA ASP A 114 8.69 19.77 -6.59
C ASP A 114 8.78 20.96 -7.55
N ASP A 115 7.79 21.12 -8.43
CA ASP A 115 7.54 22.34 -9.16
C ASP A 115 7.00 23.35 -8.13
N ASN A 116 7.93 23.85 -7.31
CA ASN A 116 7.82 25.16 -6.70
C ASN A 116 7.96 26.18 -7.85
N ASP A 117 6.90 26.34 -8.63
CA ASP A 117 6.73 27.54 -9.45
C ASP A 117 6.14 28.62 -8.52
N GLU A 118 6.98 29.13 -7.62
CA GLU A 118 6.93 30.54 -7.24
C GLU A 118 7.36 31.33 -8.47
N ASP A 119 6.41 31.72 -9.31
CA ASP A 119 6.57 32.85 -10.23
C ASP A 119 5.48 33.89 -9.87
N ASP A 120 5.67 34.51 -8.70
CA ASP A 120 5.28 35.90 -8.48
C ASP A 120 6.29 36.77 -9.24
N GLU A 121 5.93 37.24 -10.44
CA GLU A 121 6.49 38.49 -10.96
C GLU A 121 5.50 39.15 -11.94
N GLU A 122 4.56 39.93 -11.38
CA GLU A 122 3.95 41.06 -12.10
C GLU A 122 5.00 42.16 -12.31
N PRO A 123 5.01 42.75 -13.51
CA PRO A 123 5.07 44.22 -13.58
C PRO A 123 3.95 44.85 -14.41
#